data_AF-A0A7K1C347-F1
#
_entry.id   AF-A0A7K1C347-F1
#
_cell.length_a   1.000
_cell.length_b   1.000
_cell.length_c   1.000
_cell.angle_alpha   90.00
_cell.angle_beta   90.00
_cell.angle_gamma   90.00
#
_symmetry.space_group_name_H-M   'P 1'
#
loop_
_entity.id
_entity.type
_entity.pdbx_description
1 polymer ?
#
loop_
_entity_poly.entity_id
_entity_poly.type
_entity_poly.pdbx_seq_one_letter_code
_entity_poly.pdbx_strand_id
1 'polypeptide(L)'
;MVNDLMPTIFKKRSNFPTQIQTGVISGQMDSHNASLCNHQNYPVALAQQLLSFGVQRRRNMSTPVFKRSVRGYDVSEVDSLLADLVAKREGLESELAESTRSVQRMVRELSEVKRNKPSFAELGSAFEETLRLAENQSEKMIQDGKNEADALLNQARIRVAELAESADRDASQIVYEAQAMSEDLKITNERDIALERQRIADERAKIETITARAERAAASMLGEAERQVAQSRTESQRAAQQLVDEANEILRITNEMKVNTEDRLQEELNEAQRSATSAHDEADRYAGQAHEQADRFVETAIERAADMTRDADLHLQSAHDRVNEILESAKSYADRILAQAIGRAREISTEAESLLDSYFTDAEGRIDETRRQKSALADFTHKQRLITNSLGGVKTNSLPNNAPQPVVVDVAEETE
;
A
#
# COMPACT_ATOMS: atom_id res chain seq x y z
N MET A 1 -11.46 -18.30 11.11
CA MET A 1 -12.11 -19.31 10.24
C MET A 1 -11.91 -20.64 10.95
N VAL A 2 -12.69 -20.98 11.98
CA VAL A 2 -14.15 -21.26 11.99
C VAL A 2 -14.47 -22.54 11.22
N ASN A 3 -14.48 -23.63 12.01
CA ASN A 3 -15.25 -24.87 11.93
C ASN A 3 -15.55 -25.51 10.57
N ASP A 4 -15.04 -26.73 10.40
CA ASP A 4 -15.84 -27.87 9.94
C ASP A 4 -15.45 -29.11 10.78
N LEU A 5 -16.42 -29.82 11.38
CA LEU A 5 -16.13 -30.89 12.34
C LEU A 5 -17.25 -31.94 12.48
N MET A 6 -17.16 -32.99 11.64
CA MET A 6 -17.77 -34.33 11.80
C MET A 6 -19.32 -34.48 11.79
N PRO A 7 -19.86 -35.69 11.50
CA PRO A 7 -21.25 -35.86 11.05
C PRO A 7 -22.27 -36.28 12.11
N THR A 8 -23.51 -35.81 11.98
CA THR A 8 -24.62 -36.12 12.89
C THR A 8 -25.33 -37.43 12.55
N ILE A 9 -24.91 -38.54 13.16
CA ILE A 9 -25.69 -39.79 13.19
C ILE A 9 -26.74 -39.70 14.30
N PHE A 10 -27.99 -39.36 13.99
CA PHE A 10 -29.16 -39.77 14.80
C PHE A 10 -30.47 -39.61 14.03
N LYS A 11 -31.25 -40.69 13.86
CA LYS A 11 -32.58 -40.65 13.24
C LYS A 11 -33.52 -41.73 13.81
N LYS A 12 -33.88 -41.59 15.10
CA LYS A 12 -34.83 -42.49 15.77
C LYS A 12 -36.26 -42.30 15.25
N ARG A 13 -37.01 -43.41 15.17
CA ARG A 13 -38.47 -43.41 15.10
C ARG A 13 -39.04 -43.39 16.53
N SER A 14 -39.94 -42.46 16.83
CA SER A 14 -41.22 -42.67 17.55
C SER A 14 -41.80 -41.33 18.01
N ASN A 15 -43.11 -41.15 17.83
CA ASN A 15 -43.94 -40.22 18.60
C ASN A 15 -45.41 -40.57 18.34
N PHE A 16 -46.08 -41.10 19.34
CA PHE A 16 -47.55 -41.19 19.39
C PHE A 16 -48.10 -39.94 20.11
N PRO A 17 -49.31 -39.47 19.78
CA PRO A 17 -49.87 -38.26 20.37
C PRO A 17 -50.61 -38.53 21.69
N THR A 18 -50.48 -37.60 22.65
CA THR A 18 -51.34 -37.56 23.84
C THR A 18 -51.68 -36.11 24.21
N GLN A 19 -52.92 -35.69 23.98
CA GLN A 19 -53.55 -34.54 24.63
C GLN A 19 -55.02 -34.87 24.97
N ILE A 20 -55.60 -34.13 25.91
CA ILE A 20 -56.75 -34.53 26.72
C ILE A 20 -57.80 -33.40 26.75
N GLN A 21 -59.08 -33.77 26.90
CA GLN A 21 -60.28 -32.90 27.04
C GLN A 21 -60.61 -32.05 25.80
N THR A 22 -61.86 -31.66 25.53
CA THR A 22 -63.10 -31.60 26.36
C THR A 22 -64.26 -32.41 25.75
N GLY A 23 -65.38 -32.58 26.49
CA GLY A 23 -66.51 -33.43 26.08
C GLY A 23 -67.85 -32.71 25.89
N VAL A 24 -68.81 -33.42 25.28
CA VAL A 24 -70.25 -33.11 25.22
C VAL A 24 -71.02 -34.43 25.39
N ILE A 25 -72.04 -34.46 26.25
CA ILE A 25 -72.96 -35.61 26.42
C ILE A 25 -74.39 -35.08 26.44
N SER A 26 -75.19 -35.39 25.41
CA SER A 26 -76.63 -35.10 25.32
C SER A 26 -77.29 -35.90 24.18
N GLY A 27 -78.46 -36.48 24.41
CA GLY A 27 -79.18 -37.32 23.43
C GLY A 27 -79.33 -38.77 23.91
N GLN A 28 -80.14 -39.02 24.94
CA GLN A 28 -81.53 -39.49 24.80
C GLN A 28 -81.68 -40.84 24.09
N MET A 29 -81.91 -41.88 24.90
CA MET A 29 -82.63 -43.09 24.49
C MET A 29 -84.06 -43.00 25.06
N ASP A 30 -85.04 -42.79 24.19
CA ASP A 30 -86.46 -42.79 24.54
C ASP A 30 -87.24 -43.77 23.63
N SER A 31 -87.42 -45.01 24.10
CA SER A 31 -88.36 -45.95 23.50
C SER A 31 -88.87 -46.96 24.54
N HIS A 32 -89.96 -46.61 25.22
CA HIS A 32 -90.73 -47.53 26.04
C HIS A 32 -92.21 -47.50 25.66
N ASN A 33 -92.73 -48.70 25.41
CA ASN A 33 -94.08 -49.17 25.75
C ASN A 33 -95.27 -48.25 25.43
N ALA A 34 -96.04 -48.59 24.39
CA ALA A 34 -97.27 -47.90 24.03
C ALA A 34 -98.42 -48.87 23.67
N SER A 35 -99.63 -48.49 24.07
CA SER A 35 -100.93 -49.01 23.61
C SER A 35 -101.38 -50.40 24.09
N LEU A 36 -102.06 -50.42 25.24
CA LEU A 36 -103.14 -51.36 25.54
C LEU A 36 -104.50 -50.77 25.08
N CYS A 37 -105.56 -51.60 25.11
CA CYS A 37 -106.98 -51.27 24.93
C CYS A 37 -107.51 -51.03 23.49
N ASN A 38 -108.26 -52.00 22.95
CA ASN A 38 -109.45 -51.73 22.11
C ASN A 38 -110.52 -52.84 22.26
N HIS A 39 -111.72 -52.64 21.68
CA HIS A 39 -112.98 -53.25 22.10
C HIS A 39 -113.40 -54.61 21.47
N GLN A 40 -114.13 -55.37 22.30
CA GLN A 40 -115.35 -56.15 22.03
C GLN A 40 -115.84 -56.33 20.57
N ASN A 41 -116.09 -57.59 20.16
CA ASN A 41 -117.39 -57.98 19.55
C ASN A 41 -117.62 -59.51 19.43
N TYR A 42 -118.89 -59.92 19.43
CA TYR A 42 -119.39 -61.26 19.05
C TYR A 42 -120.76 -61.08 18.29
N PRO A 43 -121.57 -62.11 17.98
CA PRO A 43 -121.51 -62.82 16.69
C PRO A 43 -122.83 -62.78 15.88
N VAL A 44 -122.76 -62.71 14.55
CA VAL A 44 -123.95 -62.72 13.66
C VAL A 44 -123.77 -63.65 12.46
N ALA A 45 -124.15 -64.93 12.60
CA ALA A 45 -124.13 -65.90 11.50
C ALA A 45 -125.17 -67.05 11.56
N LEU A 46 -125.89 -67.22 12.68
CA LEU A 46 -126.60 -68.48 13.00
C LEU A 46 -128.13 -68.36 13.20
N ALA A 47 -128.73 -67.23 12.84
CA ALA A 47 -130.12 -66.89 13.18
C ALA A 47 -131.13 -66.96 12.01
N GLN A 48 -130.71 -67.24 10.78
CA GLN A 48 -131.47 -66.86 9.58
C GLN A 48 -132.14 -68.02 8.80
N GLN A 49 -132.17 -69.24 9.36
CA GLN A 49 -132.45 -70.47 8.58
C GLN A 49 -133.71 -71.27 9.00
N LEU A 50 -134.55 -70.76 9.91
CA LEU A 50 -135.63 -71.52 10.56
C LEU A 50 -137.07 -70.94 10.43
N LEU A 51 -137.39 -70.22 9.35
CA LEU A 51 -138.70 -69.55 9.19
C LEU A 51 -139.52 -69.92 7.92
N SER A 52 -139.06 -70.86 7.09
CA SER A 52 -139.61 -71.06 5.73
C SER A 52 -140.59 -72.23 5.50
N PHE A 53 -140.74 -73.18 6.43
CA PHE A 53 -141.32 -74.51 6.13
C PHE A 53 -142.77 -74.80 6.59
N GLY A 54 -143.49 -73.85 7.20
CA GLY A 54 -144.61 -74.21 8.10
C GLY A 54 -146.06 -74.31 7.55
N VAL A 55 -146.41 -73.77 6.38
CA VAL A 55 -147.77 -73.17 6.22
C VAL A 55 -148.73 -73.85 5.21
N GLN A 56 -148.26 -74.62 4.22
CA GLN A 56 -148.98 -74.69 2.92
C GLN A 56 -150.03 -75.80 2.65
N ARG A 57 -150.39 -76.71 3.59
CA ARG A 57 -151.25 -77.89 3.28
C ARG A 57 -152.58 -78.01 4.05
N ARG A 58 -153.50 -77.04 3.92
CA ARG A 58 -154.94 -77.23 4.22
C ARG A 58 -155.90 -76.45 3.31
N ARG A 59 -156.24 -77.04 2.15
CA ARG A 59 -157.62 -77.21 1.59
C ARG A 59 -157.56 -77.57 0.10
N ASN A 60 -158.40 -78.53 -0.31
CA ASN A 60 -159.18 -78.57 -1.55
C ASN A 60 -159.83 -79.95 -1.69
N MET A 61 -160.98 -80.13 -1.01
CA MET A 61 -161.90 -81.25 -1.22
C MET A 61 -163.12 -80.71 -1.95
N SER A 62 -163.07 -80.67 -3.28
CA SER A 62 -164.25 -80.46 -4.11
C SER A 62 -164.85 -81.83 -4.41
N THR A 63 -166.09 -82.09 -3.99
CA THR A 63 -166.77 -83.37 -4.25
C THR A 63 -167.16 -83.46 -5.73
N PRO A 64 -166.59 -84.40 -6.51
CA PRO A 64 -166.87 -84.50 -7.93
C PRO A 64 -168.29 -85.02 -8.22
N VAL A 65 -168.84 -84.59 -9.34
CA VAL A 65 -170.20 -84.93 -9.78
C VAL A 65 -170.11 -85.95 -10.91
N PHE A 66 -170.24 -87.22 -10.56
CA PHE A 66 -170.17 -88.34 -11.52
C PHE A 66 -171.37 -88.40 -12.46
N LYS A 67 -171.13 -88.78 -13.71
CA LYS A 67 -172.20 -89.04 -14.71
C LYS A 67 -173.04 -90.25 -14.30
N ARG A 68 -174.31 -90.31 -14.74
CA ARG A 68 -175.23 -91.43 -14.45
C ARG A 68 -175.55 -92.27 -15.69
N SER A 69 -175.36 -93.57 -15.55
CA SER A 69 -175.82 -94.63 -16.46
C SER A 69 -177.18 -95.18 -15.99
N VAL A 70 -177.83 -95.99 -16.82
CA VAL A 70 -179.21 -96.51 -16.65
C VAL A 70 -179.42 -97.29 -15.33
N ARG A 71 -178.34 -97.75 -14.67
CA ARG A 71 -178.37 -98.38 -13.34
C ARG A 71 -177.26 -97.94 -12.36
N GLY A 72 -176.70 -96.73 -12.49
CA GLY A 72 -175.72 -96.26 -11.50
C GLY A 72 -174.96 -94.99 -11.91
N TYR A 73 -173.89 -94.67 -11.19
CA TYR A 73 -172.85 -93.74 -11.68
C TYR A 73 -171.93 -94.44 -12.68
N ASP A 74 -171.17 -93.68 -13.47
CA ASP A 74 -170.15 -94.24 -14.34
C ASP A 74 -168.99 -94.82 -13.51
N VAL A 75 -168.83 -96.15 -13.58
CA VAL A 75 -167.83 -96.90 -12.80
C VAL A 75 -166.41 -96.47 -13.17
N SER A 76 -166.16 -96.13 -14.44
CA SER A 76 -164.82 -95.74 -14.90
C SER A 76 -164.36 -94.38 -14.35
N GLU A 77 -165.29 -93.44 -14.21
CA GLU A 77 -165.05 -92.10 -13.64
C GLU A 77 -164.85 -92.18 -12.11
N VAL A 78 -165.53 -93.13 -11.44
CA VAL A 78 -165.36 -93.42 -10.01
C VAL A 78 -164.03 -94.12 -9.73
N ASP A 79 -163.68 -95.16 -10.48
CA ASP A 79 -162.46 -95.95 -10.26
C ASP A 79 -161.20 -95.12 -10.53
N SER A 80 -161.20 -94.26 -11.57
CA SER A 80 -160.09 -93.35 -11.85
C SER A 80 -159.87 -92.35 -10.71
N LEU A 81 -160.94 -91.78 -10.14
CA LEU A 81 -160.85 -90.89 -8.98
C LEU A 81 -160.37 -91.65 -7.73
N LEU A 82 -160.84 -92.89 -7.54
CA LEU A 82 -160.44 -93.71 -6.41
C LEU A 82 -158.94 -94.03 -6.46
N ALA A 83 -158.41 -94.33 -7.65
CA ALA A 83 -156.97 -94.50 -7.88
C ALA A 83 -156.18 -93.22 -7.57
N ASP A 84 -156.61 -92.05 -8.07
CA ASP A 84 -155.98 -90.75 -7.76
C ASP A 84 -155.98 -90.44 -6.25
N LEU A 85 -157.08 -90.75 -5.55
CA LEU A 85 -157.19 -90.54 -4.10
C LEU A 85 -156.32 -91.53 -3.30
N VAL A 86 -156.15 -92.77 -3.77
CA VAL A 86 -155.22 -93.75 -3.18
C VAL A 86 -153.78 -93.30 -3.38
N ALA A 87 -153.36 -92.98 -4.61
CA ALA A 87 -152.00 -92.50 -4.89
C ALA A 87 -151.66 -91.23 -4.10
N LYS A 88 -152.63 -90.30 -3.96
CA LYS A 88 -152.48 -89.09 -3.16
C LYS A 88 -152.41 -89.36 -1.65
N ARG A 89 -153.10 -90.40 -1.17
CA ARG A 89 -152.99 -90.87 0.22
C ARG A 89 -151.62 -91.49 0.48
N GLU A 90 -151.14 -92.37 -0.39
CA GLU A 90 -149.82 -93.01 -0.27
C GLU A 90 -148.69 -91.97 -0.27
N GLY A 91 -148.76 -90.96 -1.15
CA GLY A 91 -147.83 -89.83 -1.15
C GLY A 91 -147.83 -89.04 0.16
N LEU A 92 -149.01 -88.79 0.76
CA LEU A 92 -149.14 -88.12 2.06
C LEU A 92 -148.62 -88.98 3.22
N GLU A 93 -148.84 -90.30 3.19
CA GLU A 93 -148.33 -91.23 4.20
C GLU A 93 -146.79 -91.35 4.14
N SER A 94 -146.21 -91.34 2.94
CA SER A 94 -144.75 -91.32 2.75
C SER A 94 -144.11 -90.02 3.28
N GLU A 95 -144.65 -88.86 2.90
CA GLU A 95 -144.14 -87.55 3.35
C GLU A 95 -144.28 -87.36 4.88
N LEU A 96 -145.35 -87.91 5.47
CA LEU A 96 -145.52 -87.94 6.93
C LEU A 96 -144.48 -88.85 7.60
N ALA A 97 -144.14 -89.99 7.01
CA ALA A 97 -143.11 -90.89 7.53
C ALA A 97 -141.70 -90.26 7.45
N GLU A 98 -141.37 -89.56 6.36
CA GLU A 98 -140.12 -88.82 6.21
C GLU A 98 -140.00 -87.66 7.22
N SER A 99 -141.06 -86.85 7.35
CA SER A 99 -141.14 -85.78 8.35
C SER A 99 -140.96 -86.34 9.77
N THR A 100 -141.62 -87.46 10.10
CA THR A 100 -141.48 -88.13 11.40
C THR A 100 -140.05 -88.61 11.66
N ARG A 101 -139.38 -89.19 10.66
CA ARG A 101 -137.96 -89.60 10.75
C ARG A 101 -137.04 -88.40 10.97
N SER A 102 -137.31 -87.27 10.30
CA SER A 102 -136.55 -86.02 10.46
C SER A 102 -136.71 -85.44 11.87
N VAL A 103 -137.93 -85.34 12.37
CA VAL A 103 -138.22 -84.90 13.74
C VAL A 103 -137.55 -85.81 14.78
N GLN A 104 -137.60 -87.14 14.60
CA GLN A 104 -136.92 -88.06 15.51
C GLN A 104 -135.39 -87.91 15.50
N ARG A 105 -134.79 -87.56 14.36
CA ARG A 105 -133.34 -87.28 14.27
C ARG A 105 -133.00 -85.99 15.02
N MET A 106 -133.68 -84.88 14.71
CA MET A 106 -133.47 -83.60 15.38
C MET A 106 -133.70 -83.70 16.90
N VAL A 107 -134.69 -84.48 17.37
CA VAL A 107 -134.93 -84.70 18.80
C VAL A 107 -133.76 -85.45 19.48
N ARG A 108 -133.10 -86.39 18.79
CA ARG A 108 -131.89 -87.06 19.32
C ARG A 108 -130.73 -86.07 19.42
N GLU A 109 -130.39 -85.39 18.32
CA GLU A 109 -129.32 -84.38 18.26
C GLU A 109 -129.50 -83.30 19.34
N LEU A 110 -130.72 -82.77 19.50
CA LEU A 110 -131.04 -81.75 20.51
C LEU A 110 -131.03 -82.32 21.95
N SER A 111 -131.26 -83.63 22.13
CA SER A 111 -131.10 -84.30 23.43
C SER A 111 -129.63 -84.55 23.78
N GLU A 112 -128.80 -84.88 22.79
CA GLU A 112 -127.35 -85.09 22.92
C GLU A 112 -126.65 -83.76 23.22
N VAL A 113 -126.95 -82.69 22.49
CA VAL A 113 -126.44 -81.33 22.77
C VAL A 113 -126.91 -80.81 24.13
N LYS A 114 -128.11 -81.17 24.61
CA LYS A 114 -128.56 -80.83 25.96
C LYS A 114 -127.89 -81.63 27.07
N ARG A 115 -127.47 -82.87 26.81
CA ARG A 115 -126.69 -83.71 27.75
C ARG A 115 -125.23 -83.28 27.79
N ASN A 116 -124.66 -82.91 26.64
CA ASN A 116 -123.27 -82.51 26.47
C ASN A 116 -123.08 -80.98 26.59
N LYS A 117 -124.00 -80.29 27.27
CA LYS A 117 -123.86 -78.86 27.56
C LYS A 117 -123.09 -78.74 28.89
N PRO A 118 -121.81 -78.30 28.87
CA PRO A 118 -121.00 -78.26 30.08
C PRO A 118 -121.64 -77.32 31.10
N SER A 119 -121.57 -77.70 32.37
CA SER A 119 -122.15 -76.91 33.45
C SER A 119 -121.40 -75.58 33.60
N PHE A 120 -122.08 -74.52 34.06
CA PHE A 120 -121.37 -73.30 34.45
C PHE A 120 -120.37 -73.53 35.60
N ALA A 121 -120.60 -74.55 36.44
CA ALA A 121 -119.65 -74.98 37.45
C ALA A 121 -118.40 -75.66 36.85
N GLU A 122 -118.54 -76.33 35.71
CA GLU A 122 -117.52 -77.13 35.02
C GLU A 122 -116.66 -76.25 34.11
N LEU A 123 -117.28 -75.28 33.42
CA LEU A 123 -116.58 -74.15 32.80
C LEU A 123 -115.89 -73.27 33.85
N GLY A 124 -116.50 -73.09 35.02
CA GLY A 124 -115.90 -72.39 36.17
C GLY A 124 -114.64 -73.09 36.66
N SER A 125 -114.71 -74.39 36.97
CA SER A 125 -113.55 -75.16 37.43
C SER A 125 -112.44 -75.26 36.38
N ALA A 126 -112.79 -75.41 35.09
CA ALA A 126 -111.80 -75.40 34.02
C ALA A 126 -111.10 -74.03 33.87
N PHE A 127 -111.85 -72.93 34.01
CA PHE A 127 -111.26 -71.58 33.98
C PHE A 127 -110.38 -71.32 35.21
N GLU A 128 -110.84 -71.68 36.41
CA GLU A 128 -110.06 -71.62 37.65
C GLU A 128 -108.79 -72.48 37.56
N GLU A 129 -108.86 -73.68 37.00
CA GLU A 129 -107.69 -74.53 36.75
C GLU A 129 -106.71 -73.89 35.77
N THR A 130 -107.18 -73.28 34.67
CA THR A 130 -106.29 -72.57 33.74
C THR A 130 -105.66 -71.32 34.35
N LEU A 131 -106.39 -70.57 35.19
CA LEU A 131 -105.83 -69.44 35.92
C LEU A 131 -104.78 -69.90 36.94
N ARG A 132 -105.09 -70.92 37.73
CA ARG A 132 -104.15 -71.49 38.70
C ARG A 132 -102.91 -72.08 38.01
N LEU A 133 -103.07 -72.69 36.84
CA LEU A 133 -101.93 -73.17 36.04
C LEU A 133 -101.09 -72.00 35.51
N ALA A 134 -101.72 -70.93 35.01
CA ALA A 134 -101.04 -69.73 34.54
C ALA A 134 -100.32 -68.98 35.68
N GLU A 135 -100.91 -68.95 36.87
CA GLU A 135 -100.33 -68.36 38.09
C GLU A 135 -99.10 -69.16 38.54
N ASN A 136 -99.23 -70.49 38.72
CA ASN A 136 -98.09 -71.37 39.03
C ASN A 136 -96.97 -71.26 37.98
N GLN A 137 -97.31 -71.20 36.70
CA GLN A 137 -96.34 -71.04 35.61
C GLN A 137 -95.68 -69.65 35.63
N SER A 138 -96.41 -68.60 36.00
CA SER A 138 -95.88 -67.24 36.12
C SER A 138 -94.97 -67.09 37.34
N GLU A 139 -95.37 -67.61 38.50
CA GLU A 139 -94.54 -67.65 39.70
C GLU A 139 -93.26 -68.46 39.45
N LYS A 140 -93.38 -69.62 38.78
CA LYS A 140 -92.22 -70.40 38.33
C LYS A 140 -91.30 -69.59 37.41
N MET A 141 -91.83 -68.95 36.37
CA MET A 141 -91.02 -68.14 35.44
C MET A 141 -90.32 -66.96 36.15
N ILE A 142 -90.99 -66.35 37.14
CA ILE A 142 -90.41 -65.31 37.98
C ILE A 142 -89.29 -65.88 38.86
N GLN A 143 -89.46 -67.09 39.41
CA GLN A 143 -88.43 -67.70 40.26
C GLN A 143 -87.24 -68.23 39.44
N ASP A 144 -87.49 -68.87 38.29
CA ASP A 144 -86.45 -69.30 37.35
C ASP A 144 -85.64 -68.08 36.86
N GLY A 145 -86.30 -66.97 36.50
CA GLY A 145 -85.64 -65.73 36.11
C GLY A 145 -84.85 -65.04 37.23
N LYS A 146 -85.30 -65.11 38.49
CA LYS A 146 -84.50 -64.68 39.66
C LYS A 146 -83.26 -65.55 39.83
N ASN A 147 -83.43 -66.88 39.79
CA ASN A 147 -82.33 -67.84 39.92
C ASN A 147 -81.26 -67.62 38.83
N GLU A 148 -81.69 -67.37 37.59
CA GLU A 148 -80.79 -67.03 36.48
C GLU A 148 -80.10 -65.68 36.66
N ALA A 149 -80.83 -64.64 37.08
CA ALA A 149 -80.25 -63.32 37.36
C ALA A 149 -79.20 -63.38 38.49
N ASP A 150 -79.47 -64.09 39.60
CA ASP A 150 -78.53 -64.29 40.69
C ASP A 150 -77.31 -65.13 40.25
N ALA A 151 -77.51 -66.16 39.41
CA ALA A 151 -76.40 -66.93 38.84
C ALA A 151 -75.51 -66.07 37.93
N LEU A 152 -76.10 -65.24 37.06
CA LEU A 152 -75.38 -64.30 36.19
C LEU A 152 -74.65 -63.22 36.99
N LEU A 153 -75.26 -62.66 38.03
CA LEU A 153 -74.63 -61.68 38.92
C LEU A 153 -73.45 -62.27 39.69
N ASN A 154 -73.57 -63.52 40.17
CA ASN A 154 -72.48 -64.21 40.84
C ASN A 154 -71.35 -64.58 39.85
N GLN A 155 -71.66 -65.03 38.64
CA GLN A 155 -70.65 -65.26 37.59
C GLN A 155 -69.95 -63.96 37.18
N ALA A 156 -70.68 -62.83 37.08
CA ALA A 156 -70.10 -61.53 36.78
C ALA A 156 -69.17 -61.05 37.90
N ARG A 157 -69.56 -61.21 39.18
CA ARG A 157 -68.72 -60.90 40.34
C ARG A 157 -67.43 -61.73 40.35
N ILE A 158 -67.51 -63.03 40.07
CA ILE A 158 -66.34 -63.92 39.97
C ILE A 158 -65.40 -63.43 38.87
N ARG A 159 -65.91 -63.20 37.64
CA ARG A 159 -65.08 -62.69 36.52
C ARG A 159 -64.44 -61.34 36.80
N VAL A 160 -65.12 -60.45 37.52
CA VAL A 160 -64.56 -59.15 37.92
C VAL A 160 -63.44 -59.32 38.97
N ALA A 161 -63.59 -60.26 39.91
CA ALA A 161 -62.53 -60.59 40.87
C ALA A 161 -61.32 -61.25 40.18
N GLU A 162 -61.54 -62.22 39.29
CA GLU A 162 -60.50 -62.88 38.49
C GLU A 162 -59.73 -61.86 37.62
N LEU A 163 -60.45 -60.93 36.96
CA LEU A 163 -59.85 -59.88 36.15
C LEU A 163 -59.05 -58.87 37.00
N ALA A 164 -59.56 -58.50 38.18
CA ALA A 164 -58.85 -57.62 39.11
C ALA A 164 -57.57 -58.29 39.65
N GLU A 165 -57.63 -59.57 40.01
CA GLU A 165 -56.46 -60.34 40.48
C GLU A 165 -55.43 -60.56 39.35
N SER A 166 -55.87 -60.73 38.09
CA SER A 166 -54.95 -60.71 36.95
C SER A 166 -54.29 -59.34 36.81
N ALA A 167 -55.08 -58.26 36.74
CA ALA A 167 -54.56 -56.91 36.51
C ALA A 167 -53.62 -56.43 37.62
N ASP A 168 -53.84 -56.81 38.88
CA ASP A 168 -52.96 -56.49 40.01
C ASP A 168 -51.62 -57.25 39.94
N ARG A 169 -51.64 -58.52 39.51
CA ARG A 169 -50.42 -59.30 39.23
C ARG A 169 -49.65 -58.75 38.02
N ASP A 170 -50.35 -58.46 36.93
CA ASP A 170 -49.76 -57.90 35.70
C ASP A 170 -49.12 -56.53 35.99
N ALA A 171 -49.81 -55.66 36.74
CA ALA A 171 -49.26 -54.38 37.19
C ALA A 171 -48.06 -54.54 38.13
N SER A 172 -48.13 -55.47 39.08
CA SER A 172 -47.01 -55.78 40.00
C SER A 172 -45.79 -56.31 39.25
N GLN A 173 -45.98 -57.17 38.25
CA GLN A 173 -44.90 -57.65 37.39
C GLN A 173 -44.28 -56.52 36.57
N ILE A 174 -45.08 -55.66 35.93
CA ILE A 174 -44.59 -54.51 35.17
C ILE A 174 -43.78 -53.55 36.06
N VAL A 175 -44.23 -53.29 37.29
CA VAL A 175 -43.48 -52.47 38.26
C VAL A 175 -42.16 -53.13 38.65
N TYR A 176 -42.15 -54.43 38.92
CA TYR A 176 -40.93 -55.18 39.25
C TYR A 176 -39.93 -55.19 38.08
N GLU A 177 -40.39 -55.47 36.86
CA GLU A 177 -39.55 -55.45 35.65
C GLU A 177 -38.99 -54.06 35.37
N ALA A 178 -39.79 -53.00 35.51
CA ALA A 178 -39.34 -51.62 35.35
C ALA A 178 -38.31 -51.21 36.41
N GLN A 179 -38.46 -51.68 37.66
CA GLN A 179 -37.47 -51.49 38.72
C GLN A 179 -36.18 -52.24 38.44
N ALA A 180 -36.25 -53.52 38.02
CA ALA A 180 -35.08 -54.32 37.67
C ALA A 180 -34.28 -53.70 36.50
N MET A 181 -34.97 -53.25 35.44
CA MET A 181 -34.35 -52.53 34.33
C MET A 181 -33.77 -51.17 34.77
N SER A 182 -34.42 -50.45 35.69
CA SER A 182 -33.88 -49.21 36.27
C SER A 182 -32.56 -49.43 37.01
N GLU A 183 -32.46 -50.46 37.85
CA GLU A 183 -31.23 -50.73 38.59
C GLU A 183 -30.11 -51.28 37.69
N ASP A 184 -30.40 -52.12 36.70
CA ASP A 184 -29.40 -52.54 35.70
C ASP A 184 -28.89 -51.34 34.87
N LEU A 185 -29.79 -50.44 34.45
CA LEU A 185 -29.42 -49.19 33.78
C LEU A 185 -28.60 -48.27 34.69
N LYS A 186 -28.85 -48.21 36.00
CA LYS A 186 -27.98 -47.47 36.93
C LYS A 186 -26.59 -48.10 37.04
N ILE A 187 -26.51 -49.41 37.28
CA ILE A 187 -25.24 -50.14 37.46
C ILE A 187 -24.37 -50.04 36.20
N THR A 188 -24.97 -50.15 35.01
CA THR A 188 -24.27 -49.97 33.74
C THR A 188 -23.81 -48.52 33.52
N ASN A 189 -24.66 -47.52 33.75
CA ASN A 189 -24.26 -46.12 33.67
C ASN A 189 -23.16 -45.75 34.69
N GLU A 190 -23.23 -46.22 35.93
CA GLU A 190 -22.20 -45.99 36.96
C GLU A 190 -20.86 -46.62 36.57
N ARG A 191 -20.89 -47.84 36.00
CA ARG A 191 -19.71 -48.52 35.46
C ARG A 191 -19.09 -47.73 34.30
N ASP A 192 -19.89 -47.28 33.34
CA ASP A 192 -19.40 -46.52 32.19
C ASP A 192 -18.86 -45.13 32.61
N ILE A 193 -19.53 -44.46 33.56
CA ILE A 193 -19.04 -43.23 34.19
C ILE A 193 -17.70 -43.47 34.91
N ALA A 194 -17.52 -44.61 35.58
CA ALA A 194 -16.25 -44.96 36.22
C ALA A 194 -15.13 -45.21 35.18
N LEU A 195 -15.43 -45.92 34.09
CA LEU A 195 -14.48 -46.18 33.00
C LEU A 195 -14.06 -44.89 32.27
N GLU A 196 -15.00 -43.98 31.98
CA GLU A 196 -14.67 -42.70 31.36
C GLU A 196 -13.91 -41.76 32.32
N ARG A 197 -14.24 -41.77 33.62
CA ARG A 197 -13.43 -41.06 34.64
C ARG A 197 -12.00 -41.58 34.68
N GLN A 198 -11.79 -42.89 34.56
CA GLN A 198 -10.45 -43.47 34.47
C GLN A 198 -9.73 -43.04 33.18
N ARG A 199 -10.39 -43.11 32.02
CA ARG A 199 -9.83 -42.64 30.73
C ARG A 199 -9.38 -41.18 30.81
N ILE A 200 -10.22 -40.31 31.34
CA ILE A 200 -9.93 -38.88 31.52
C ILE A 200 -8.75 -38.67 32.49
N ALA A 201 -8.62 -39.47 33.54
CA ALA A 201 -7.47 -39.41 34.45
C ALA A 201 -6.17 -39.86 33.77
N ASP A 202 -6.19 -40.99 33.05
CA ASP A 202 -5.05 -41.52 32.30
C ASP A 202 -4.59 -40.56 31.19
N GLU A 203 -5.53 -39.91 30.50
CA GLU A 203 -5.22 -38.89 29.49
C GLU A 203 -4.66 -37.61 30.09
N ARG A 204 -5.19 -37.14 31.23
CA ARG A 204 -4.60 -36.01 31.97
C ARG A 204 -3.17 -36.29 32.41
N ALA A 205 -2.89 -37.48 32.94
CA ALA A 205 -1.54 -37.87 33.33
C ALA A 205 -0.58 -37.97 32.12
N LYS A 206 -1.06 -38.43 30.96
CA LYS A 206 -0.28 -38.40 29.70
C LYS A 206 0.00 -36.97 29.24
N ILE A 207 -0.99 -36.08 29.29
CA ILE A 207 -0.81 -34.66 28.93
C ILE A 207 0.19 -34.00 29.89
N GLU A 208 0.05 -34.17 31.20
CA GLU A 208 0.93 -33.60 32.23
C GLU A 208 2.38 -34.10 32.10
N THR A 209 2.59 -35.39 31.81
CA THR A 209 3.94 -35.92 31.57
C THR A 209 4.55 -35.43 30.25
N ILE A 210 3.73 -35.13 29.24
CA ILE A 210 4.17 -34.50 27.98
C ILE A 210 4.51 -33.02 28.19
N THR A 211 3.67 -32.23 28.87
CA THR A 211 3.94 -30.81 29.14
C THR A 211 5.16 -30.65 30.02
N ALA A 212 5.26 -31.39 31.13
CA ALA A 212 6.43 -31.36 32.01
C ALA A 212 7.73 -31.82 31.31
N ARG A 213 7.64 -32.66 30.25
CA ARG A 213 8.79 -32.99 29.40
C ARG A 213 9.14 -31.86 28.44
N ALA A 214 8.14 -31.23 27.82
CA ALA A 214 8.32 -30.10 26.91
C ALA A 214 8.89 -28.87 27.62
N GLU A 215 8.40 -28.56 28.82
CA GLU A 215 8.89 -27.48 29.69
C GLU A 215 10.37 -27.67 30.06
N ARG A 216 10.77 -28.88 30.47
CA ARG A 216 12.19 -29.19 30.77
C ARG A 216 13.08 -29.09 29.53
N ALA A 217 12.58 -29.53 28.37
CA ALA A 217 13.31 -29.39 27.11
C ALA A 217 13.49 -27.91 26.72
N ALA A 218 12.42 -27.11 26.80
CA ALA A 218 12.46 -25.67 26.54
C ALA A 218 13.39 -24.93 27.51
N ALA A 219 13.38 -25.29 28.80
CA ALA A 219 14.29 -24.73 29.80
C ALA A 219 15.77 -25.10 29.54
N SER A 220 16.06 -26.32 29.07
CA SER A 220 17.42 -26.71 28.66
C SER A 220 17.87 -25.90 27.44
N MET A 221 17.04 -25.84 26.39
CA MET A 221 17.32 -25.08 25.17
C MET A 221 17.52 -23.58 25.46
N LEU A 222 16.72 -22.99 26.34
CA LEU A 222 16.87 -21.60 26.77
C LEU A 222 18.19 -21.40 27.52
N GLY A 223 18.50 -22.24 28.52
CA GLY A 223 19.76 -22.15 29.27
C GLY A 223 21.01 -22.46 28.42
N GLU A 224 20.88 -23.23 27.36
CA GLU A 224 21.94 -23.45 26.36
C GLU A 224 22.11 -22.22 25.45
N ALA A 225 21.02 -21.63 24.96
CA ALA A 225 21.05 -20.41 24.16
C ALA A 225 21.59 -19.21 24.95
N GLU A 226 21.20 -19.04 26.22
CA GLU A 226 21.74 -18.00 27.12
C GLU A 226 23.25 -18.15 27.32
N ARG A 227 23.75 -19.38 27.48
CA ARG A 227 25.20 -19.65 27.55
C ARG A 227 25.92 -19.31 26.25
N GLN A 228 25.36 -19.69 25.09
CA GLN A 228 25.94 -19.37 23.78
C GLN A 228 25.97 -17.85 23.55
N VAL A 229 24.90 -17.12 23.90
CA VAL A 229 24.86 -15.65 23.81
C VAL A 229 25.86 -15.01 24.77
N ALA A 230 26.01 -15.52 26.01
CA ALA A 230 27.00 -15.02 26.96
C ALA A 230 28.45 -15.28 26.51
N GLN A 231 28.73 -16.46 25.94
CA GLN A 231 30.03 -16.80 25.35
C GLN A 231 30.35 -15.90 24.15
N SER A 232 29.46 -15.86 23.15
CA SER A 232 29.61 -15.04 21.94
C SER A 232 29.74 -13.55 22.26
N ARG A 233 29.01 -13.04 23.26
CA ARG A 233 29.18 -11.65 23.75
C ARG A 233 30.54 -11.43 24.40
N THR A 234 31.03 -12.37 25.20
CA THR A 234 32.35 -12.28 25.83
C THR A 234 33.48 -12.35 24.79
N GLU A 235 33.35 -13.20 23.79
CA GLU A 235 34.27 -13.32 22.66
C GLU A 235 34.27 -12.05 21.80
N SER A 236 33.09 -11.52 21.47
CA SER A 236 32.94 -10.26 20.74
C SER A 236 33.53 -9.07 21.51
N GLN A 237 33.37 -9.03 22.85
CA GLN A 237 33.99 -8.01 23.69
C GLN A 237 35.51 -8.12 23.75
N ARG A 238 36.06 -9.35 23.79
CA ARG A 238 37.52 -9.57 23.71
C ARG A 238 38.08 -9.15 22.35
N ALA A 239 37.44 -9.54 21.25
CA ALA A 239 37.84 -9.14 19.90
C ALA A 239 37.76 -7.63 19.70
N ALA A 240 36.69 -6.98 20.20
CA ALA A 240 36.56 -5.52 20.16
C ALA A 240 37.65 -4.81 20.99
N GLN A 241 37.99 -5.33 22.16
CA GLN A 241 39.09 -4.77 22.96
C GLN A 241 40.45 -4.94 22.25
N GLN A 242 40.73 -6.13 21.69
CA GLN A 242 41.96 -6.38 20.92
C GLN A 242 42.10 -5.43 19.73
N LEU A 243 41.02 -5.16 18.99
CA LEU A 243 41.02 -4.18 17.89
C LEU A 243 41.21 -2.74 18.38
N VAL A 244 40.72 -2.38 19.56
CA VAL A 244 40.97 -1.07 20.18
C VAL A 244 42.44 -0.95 20.62
N ASP A 245 43.00 -1.99 21.22
CA ASP A 245 44.40 -2.02 21.66
C ASP A 245 45.36 -1.97 20.47
N GLU A 246 45.08 -2.72 19.39
CA GLU A 246 45.81 -2.69 18.11
C GLU A 246 45.72 -1.31 17.44
N ALA A 247 44.52 -0.72 17.37
CA ALA A 247 44.33 0.63 16.81
C ALA A 247 45.07 1.70 17.63
N ASN A 248 45.10 1.59 18.96
CA ASN A 248 45.85 2.49 19.83
C ASN A 248 47.36 2.37 19.61
N GLU A 249 47.90 1.16 19.43
CA GLU A 249 49.33 0.95 19.13
C GLU A 249 49.70 1.47 17.73
N ILE A 250 48.85 1.25 16.72
CA ILE A 250 49.02 1.83 15.38
C ILE A 250 49.01 3.36 15.45
N LEU A 251 48.11 3.97 16.22
CA LEU A 251 48.10 5.42 16.46
C LEU A 251 49.36 5.88 17.22
N ARG A 252 49.86 5.12 18.19
CA ARG A 252 51.09 5.42 18.92
C ARG A 252 52.29 5.45 17.98
N ILE A 253 52.47 4.40 17.18
CA ILE A 253 53.54 4.29 16.17
C ILE A 253 53.40 5.38 15.11
N THR A 254 52.19 5.70 14.65
CA THR A 254 51.95 6.75 13.65
C THR A 254 52.30 8.14 14.19
N ASN A 255 51.96 8.45 15.44
CA ASN A 255 52.34 9.70 16.09
C ASN A 255 53.86 9.78 16.34
N GLU A 256 54.49 8.66 16.75
CA GLU A 256 55.94 8.58 16.92
C GLU A 256 56.68 8.80 15.59
N MET A 257 56.23 8.18 14.50
CA MET A 257 56.74 8.45 13.15
C MET A 257 56.51 9.90 12.73
N LYS A 258 55.33 10.47 13.00
CA LYS A 258 54.99 11.87 12.68
C LYS A 258 55.96 12.83 13.35
N VAL A 259 56.16 12.71 14.67
CA VAL A 259 57.11 13.57 15.42
C VAL A 259 58.52 13.42 14.86
N ASN A 260 59.02 12.19 14.68
CA ASN A 260 60.33 11.94 14.07
C ASN A 260 60.48 12.52 12.65
N THR A 261 59.39 12.66 11.86
CA THR A 261 59.43 13.36 10.56
C THR A 261 59.33 14.88 10.69
N GLU A 262 58.57 15.41 11.65
CA GLU A 262 58.48 16.86 11.91
C GLU A 262 59.78 17.41 12.49
N ASP A 263 60.48 16.65 13.34
CA ASP A 263 61.79 17.01 13.88
C ASP A 263 62.84 17.05 12.76
N ARG A 264 62.90 16.01 11.90
CA ARG A 264 63.81 15.99 10.74
C ARG A 264 63.55 17.14 9.76
N LEU A 265 62.28 17.43 9.45
CA LEU A 265 61.93 18.57 8.60
C LEU A 265 62.32 19.90 9.24
N GLN A 266 62.24 20.02 10.58
CA GLN A 266 62.76 21.19 11.29
C GLN A 266 64.30 21.26 11.24
N GLU A 267 65.02 20.15 11.37
CA GLU A 267 66.48 20.12 11.23
C GLU A 267 66.91 20.55 9.81
N GLU A 268 66.31 19.96 8.77
CA GLU A 268 66.55 20.32 7.36
C GLU A 268 66.21 21.79 7.06
N LEU A 269 65.08 22.31 7.58
CA LEU A 269 64.71 23.72 7.42
C LEU A 269 65.68 24.66 8.16
N ASN A 270 66.13 24.30 9.36
CA ASN A 270 67.11 25.08 10.11
C ASN A 270 68.49 25.10 9.42
N GLU A 271 68.93 23.97 8.85
CA GLU A 271 70.17 23.91 8.06
C GLU A 271 70.04 24.71 6.76
N ALA A 272 68.95 24.55 6.01
CA ALA A 272 68.67 25.31 4.81
C ALA A 272 68.60 26.82 5.08
N GLN A 273 67.97 27.24 6.18
CA GLN A 273 67.92 28.65 6.57
C GLN A 273 69.31 29.19 6.97
N ARG A 274 70.12 28.42 7.71
CA ARG A 274 71.51 28.80 8.05
C ARG A 274 72.38 28.94 6.79
N SER A 275 72.26 27.98 5.87
CA SER A 275 72.94 27.99 4.57
C SER A 275 72.54 29.22 3.75
N ALA A 276 71.23 29.51 3.65
CA ALA A 276 70.72 30.70 2.98
C ALA A 276 71.22 32.01 3.62
N THR A 277 71.26 32.12 4.96
CA THR A 277 71.85 33.29 5.63
C THR A 277 73.35 33.40 5.38
N SER A 278 74.10 32.29 5.38
CA SER A 278 75.55 32.32 5.10
C SER A 278 75.84 32.73 3.66
N ALA A 279 75.04 32.28 2.70
CA ALA A 279 75.16 32.67 1.30
C ALA A 279 74.76 34.14 1.05
N HIS A 280 73.77 34.66 1.79
CA HIS A 280 73.41 36.08 1.76
C HIS A 280 74.51 36.95 2.39
N ASP A 281 75.03 36.57 3.56
CA ASP A 281 76.19 37.21 4.21
C ASP A 281 77.42 37.26 3.28
N GLU A 282 77.69 36.17 2.56
CA GLU A 282 78.80 36.10 1.59
C GLU A 282 78.55 36.98 0.36
N ALA A 283 77.33 36.96 -0.19
CA ALA A 283 76.93 37.80 -1.31
C ALA A 283 76.99 39.30 -0.96
N ASP A 284 76.55 39.69 0.24
CA ASP A 284 76.58 41.08 0.72
C ASP A 284 78.02 41.54 0.98
N ARG A 285 78.89 40.68 1.52
CA ARG A 285 80.33 40.98 1.64
C ARG A 285 81.00 41.14 0.28
N TYR A 286 80.66 40.27 -0.68
CA TYR A 286 81.19 40.36 -2.05
C TYR A 286 80.70 41.63 -2.76
N ALA A 287 79.42 41.97 -2.63
CA ALA A 287 78.85 43.22 -3.14
C ALA A 287 79.52 44.44 -2.49
N GLY A 288 79.69 44.45 -1.16
CA GLY A 288 80.40 45.52 -0.44
C GLY A 288 81.84 45.70 -0.92
N GLN A 289 82.59 44.60 -1.10
CA GLN A 289 83.95 44.64 -1.64
C GLN A 289 83.99 45.12 -3.11
N ALA A 290 82.99 44.78 -3.92
CA ALA A 290 82.87 45.26 -5.29
C ALA A 290 82.53 46.77 -5.34
N HIS A 291 81.66 47.24 -4.44
CA HIS A 291 81.36 48.66 -4.27
C HIS A 291 82.60 49.44 -3.81
N GLU A 292 83.32 49.01 -2.77
CA GLU A 292 84.57 49.65 -2.35
C GLU A 292 85.62 49.72 -3.47
N GLN A 293 85.72 48.69 -4.31
CA GLN A 293 86.64 48.68 -5.46
C GLN A 293 86.18 49.65 -6.56
N ALA A 294 84.87 49.72 -6.82
CA ALA A 294 84.30 50.69 -7.76
C ALA A 294 84.47 52.13 -7.28
N ASP A 295 84.23 52.40 -5.99
CA ASP A 295 84.38 53.73 -5.39
C ASP A 295 85.84 54.21 -5.47
N ARG A 296 86.82 53.35 -5.14
CA ARG A 296 88.25 53.68 -5.31
C ARG A 296 88.64 53.89 -6.78
N PHE A 297 88.02 53.17 -7.72
CA PHE A 297 88.25 53.38 -9.15
C PHE A 297 87.64 54.72 -9.63
N VAL A 298 86.48 55.12 -9.09
CA VAL A 298 85.86 56.42 -9.34
C VAL A 298 86.69 57.55 -8.72
N GLU A 299 87.17 57.39 -7.48
CA GLU A 299 88.03 58.35 -6.78
C GLU A 299 89.33 58.60 -7.54
N THR A 300 90.07 57.53 -7.88
CA THR A 300 91.32 57.65 -8.67
C THR A 300 91.09 58.16 -10.10
N ALA A 301 89.91 57.92 -10.69
CA ALA A 301 89.52 58.54 -11.96
C ALA A 301 89.23 60.05 -11.81
N ILE A 302 88.64 60.49 -10.69
CA ILE A 302 88.40 61.90 -10.38
C ILE A 302 89.74 62.63 -10.11
N GLU A 303 90.64 62.03 -9.33
CA GLU A 303 91.99 62.57 -9.12
C GLU A 303 92.73 62.76 -10.45
N ARG A 304 92.76 61.72 -11.29
CA ARG A 304 93.40 61.77 -12.61
C ARG A 304 92.74 62.78 -13.56
N ALA A 305 91.43 62.97 -13.48
CA ALA A 305 90.73 64.01 -14.24
C ALA A 305 91.10 65.42 -13.76
N ALA A 306 91.26 65.61 -12.45
CA ALA A 306 91.69 66.88 -11.87
C ALA A 306 93.15 67.21 -12.23
N ASP A 307 94.06 66.24 -12.20
CA ASP A 307 95.45 66.42 -12.67
C ASP A 307 95.51 66.75 -14.16
N MET A 308 94.78 66.01 -15.00
CA MET A 308 94.71 66.31 -16.44
C MET A 308 94.11 67.69 -16.73
N THR A 309 93.24 68.20 -15.87
CA THR A 309 92.73 69.59 -15.95
C THR A 309 93.80 70.60 -15.56
N ARG A 310 94.59 70.34 -14.50
CA ARG A 310 95.74 71.19 -14.11
C ARG A 310 96.79 71.26 -15.22
N ASP A 311 97.14 70.12 -15.81
CA ASP A 311 98.08 70.06 -16.94
C ASP A 311 97.55 70.82 -18.17
N ALA A 312 96.26 70.72 -18.46
CA ALA A 312 95.61 71.48 -19.52
C ALA A 312 95.64 73.00 -19.25
N ASP A 313 95.35 73.44 -18.03
CA ASP A 313 95.44 74.85 -17.63
C ASP A 313 96.89 75.38 -17.71
N LEU A 314 97.88 74.59 -17.29
CA LEU A 314 99.30 74.93 -17.41
C LEU A 314 99.76 75.01 -18.87
N HIS A 315 99.27 74.12 -19.74
CA HIS A 315 99.50 74.21 -21.19
C HIS A 315 98.81 75.43 -21.80
N LEU A 316 97.60 75.77 -21.38
CA LEU A 316 96.90 76.98 -21.83
C LEU A 316 97.63 78.26 -21.39
N GLN A 317 98.12 78.35 -20.15
CA GLN A 317 98.94 79.46 -19.67
C GLN A 317 100.25 79.57 -20.47
N SER A 318 100.99 78.47 -20.59
CA SER A 318 102.24 78.41 -21.36
C SER A 318 102.05 78.82 -22.84
N ALA A 319 100.90 78.48 -23.43
CA ALA A 319 100.55 78.91 -24.78
C ALA A 319 100.24 80.41 -24.87
N HIS A 320 99.54 80.99 -23.88
CA HIS A 320 99.28 82.43 -23.81
C HIS A 320 100.57 83.23 -23.62
N ASP A 321 101.46 82.80 -22.73
CA ASP A 321 102.76 83.45 -22.51
C ASP A 321 103.63 83.42 -23.76
N ARG A 322 103.65 82.29 -24.48
CA ARG A 322 104.36 82.18 -25.76
C ARG A 322 103.74 83.02 -26.87
N VAL A 323 102.42 83.21 -26.89
CA VAL A 323 101.75 84.16 -27.80
C VAL A 323 102.12 85.61 -27.45
N ASN A 324 102.24 85.94 -26.17
CA ASN A 324 102.71 87.26 -25.72
C ASN A 324 104.17 87.52 -26.11
N GLU A 325 105.06 86.53 -25.93
CA GLU A 325 106.47 86.59 -26.36
C GLU A 325 106.59 86.81 -27.89
N ILE A 326 105.77 86.11 -28.69
CA ILE A 326 105.72 86.29 -30.15
C ILE A 326 105.20 87.70 -30.51
N LEU A 327 104.20 88.23 -29.80
CA LEU A 327 103.71 89.59 -30.01
C LEU A 327 104.73 90.67 -29.63
N GLU A 328 105.49 90.47 -28.55
CA GLU A 328 106.49 91.42 -28.06
C GLU A 328 107.76 91.40 -28.92
N SER A 329 108.24 90.22 -29.31
CA SER A 329 109.34 90.08 -30.28
C SER A 329 108.97 90.68 -31.64
N ALA A 330 107.76 90.45 -32.15
CA ALA A 330 107.27 91.05 -33.39
C ALA A 330 107.20 92.59 -33.33
N LYS A 331 106.73 93.18 -32.22
CA LYS A 331 106.78 94.64 -31.99
C LYS A 331 108.23 95.14 -32.04
N SER A 332 109.13 94.53 -31.27
CA SER A 332 110.53 94.93 -31.21
C SER A 332 111.26 94.83 -32.56
N TYR A 333 110.84 93.90 -33.43
CA TYR A 333 111.35 93.77 -34.79
C TYR A 333 110.83 94.89 -35.70
N ALA A 334 109.54 95.23 -35.61
CA ALA A 334 108.97 96.37 -36.33
C ALA A 334 109.62 97.70 -35.91
N ASP A 335 109.84 97.91 -34.61
CA ASP A 335 110.51 99.11 -34.08
C ASP A 335 111.95 99.25 -34.59
N ARG A 336 112.71 98.14 -34.72
CA ARG A 336 114.06 98.15 -35.31
C ARG A 336 114.04 98.58 -36.78
N ILE A 337 113.12 98.06 -37.58
CA ILE A 337 112.98 98.44 -39.00
C ILE A 337 112.61 99.92 -39.11
N LEU A 338 111.68 100.39 -38.26
CA LEU A 338 111.25 101.79 -38.24
C LEU A 338 112.41 102.73 -37.83
N ALA A 339 113.21 102.33 -36.85
CA ALA A 339 114.42 103.06 -36.45
C ALA A 339 115.49 103.08 -37.55
N GLN A 340 115.73 101.97 -38.26
CA GLN A 340 116.65 101.94 -39.41
C GLN A 340 116.18 102.82 -40.57
N ALA A 341 114.87 102.84 -40.86
CA ALA A 341 114.29 103.70 -41.89
C ALA A 341 114.47 105.19 -41.56
N ILE A 342 114.20 105.59 -40.31
CA ILE A 342 114.44 106.96 -39.82
C ILE A 342 115.94 107.31 -39.83
N GLY A 343 116.80 106.34 -39.48
CA GLY A 343 118.26 106.49 -39.56
C GLY A 343 118.73 106.83 -40.98
N ARG A 344 118.43 105.97 -41.95
CA ARG A 344 118.78 106.19 -43.37
C ARG A 344 118.19 107.49 -43.94
N ALA A 345 116.97 107.84 -43.56
CA ALA A 345 116.36 109.09 -44.01
C ALA A 345 117.16 110.34 -43.54
N ARG A 346 117.71 110.30 -42.32
CA ARG A 346 118.59 111.36 -41.81
C ARG A 346 119.96 111.34 -42.47
N GLU A 347 120.55 110.16 -42.62
CA GLU A 347 121.86 109.93 -43.24
C GLU A 347 121.90 110.52 -44.66
N ILE A 348 120.90 110.22 -45.49
CA ILE A 348 120.72 110.78 -46.84
C ILE A 348 120.54 112.31 -46.81
N SER A 349 119.81 112.86 -45.83
CA SER A 349 119.68 114.33 -45.73
C SER A 349 121.00 115.02 -45.38
N THR A 350 121.80 114.46 -44.47
CA THR A 350 123.12 115.01 -44.13
C THR A 350 124.15 114.85 -45.26
N GLU A 351 124.06 113.77 -46.05
CA GLU A 351 124.91 113.58 -47.23
C GLU A 351 124.55 114.59 -48.34
N ALA A 352 123.26 114.88 -48.53
CA ALA A 352 122.80 115.91 -49.46
C ALA A 352 123.23 117.34 -49.04
N GLU A 353 123.16 117.67 -47.74
CA GLU A 353 123.66 118.94 -47.20
C GLU A 353 125.18 119.08 -47.39
N SER A 354 125.95 118.04 -47.04
CA SER A 354 127.41 117.98 -47.25
C SER A 354 127.81 118.16 -48.72
N LEU A 355 127.08 117.52 -49.65
CA LEU A 355 127.32 117.68 -51.08
C LEU A 355 127.06 119.12 -51.54
N LEU A 356 125.99 119.76 -51.06
CA LEU A 356 125.66 121.15 -51.40
C LEU A 356 126.73 122.14 -50.90
N ASP A 357 127.18 122.01 -49.65
CA ASP A 357 128.28 122.83 -49.09
C ASP A 357 129.57 122.70 -49.91
N SER A 358 129.89 121.49 -50.40
CA SER A 358 131.05 121.27 -51.27
C SER A 358 130.96 122.03 -52.59
N TYR A 359 129.76 122.09 -53.21
CA TYR A 359 129.52 122.84 -54.44
C TYR A 359 129.54 124.36 -54.22
N PHE A 360 129.04 124.86 -53.09
CA PHE A 360 129.17 126.29 -52.75
C PHE A 360 130.63 126.69 -52.53
N THR A 361 131.42 125.83 -51.87
CA THR A 361 132.84 126.09 -51.58
C THR A 361 133.70 126.17 -52.86
N ASP A 362 133.50 125.28 -53.84
CA ASP A 362 134.19 125.38 -55.15
C ASP A 362 133.75 126.64 -55.93
N ALA A 363 132.45 126.96 -55.89
CA ALA A 363 131.92 128.15 -56.56
C ALA A 363 132.54 129.46 -56.00
N GLU A 364 132.68 129.59 -54.67
CA GLU A 364 133.38 130.73 -54.06
C GLU A 364 134.86 130.77 -54.46
N GLY A 365 135.56 129.63 -54.42
CA GLY A 365 136.97 129.53 -54.83
C GLY A 365 137.21 130.05 -56.26
N ARG A 366 136.29 129.73 -57.18
CA ARG A 366 136.36 130.19 -58.58
C ARG A 366 136.00 131.66 -58.76
N ILE A 367 135.13 132.22 -57.92
CA ILE A 367 134.79 133.65 -57.93
C ILE A 367 135.96 134.50 -57.44
N ASP A 368 136.61 134.10 -56.35
CA ASP A 368 137.67 134.91 -55.72
C ASP A 368 138.99 134.84 -56.50
N GLU A 369 139.30 133.70 -57.13
CA GLU A 369 140.38 133.59 -58.13
C GLU A 369 140.14 134.53 -59.32
N THR A 370 138.91 134.57 -59.86
CA THR A 370 138.52 135.49 -60.95
C THR A 370 138.65 136.96 -60.54
N ARG A 371 138.38 137.30 -59.27
CA ARG A 371 138.63 138.65 -58.71
C ARG A 371 140.12 138.99 -58.66
N ARG A 372 140.98 138.08 -58.21
CA ARG A 372 142.43 138.31 -58.08
C ARG A 372 143.11 138.41 -59.45
N GLN A 373 142.73 137.55 -60.40
CA GLN A 373 143.21 137.63 -61.79
C GLN A 373 142.86 138.98 -62.45
N LYS A 374 141.67 139.56 -62.16
CA LYS A 374 141.34 140.94 -62.57
C LYS A 374 142.29 142.00 -61.99
N SER A 375 142.69 141.86 -60.72
CA SER A 375 143.64 142.79 -60.09
C SER A 375 145.02 142.69 -60.72
N ALA A 376 145.53 141.47 -60.95
CA ALA A 376 146.82 141.25 -61.60
C ALA A 376 146.89 141.84 -63.03
N LEU A 377 145.77 141.78 -63.78
CA LEU A 377 145.67 142.34 -65.13
C LEU A 377 145.63 143.89 -65.13
N ALA A 378 145.07 144.51 -64.09
CA ALA A 378 145.01 145.96 -63.94
C ALA A 378 146.42 146.57 -63.79
N ASP A 379 147.24 146.04 -62.88
CA ASP A 379 148.61 146.54 -62.69
C ASP A 379 149.53 146.22 -63.88
N PHE A 380 149.36 145.05 -64.51
CA PHE A 380 150.10 144.69 -65.71
C PHE A 380 149.84 145.66 -66.88
N THR A 381 148.60 146.12 -67.04
CA THR A 381 148.27 147.10 -68.10
C THR A 381 148.79 148.52 -67.80
N HIS A 382 148.93 148.91 -66.54
CA HIS A 382 149.66 150.14 -66.18
C HIS A 382 151.17 150.00 -66.51
N LYS A 383 151.77 148.84 -66.17
CA LYS A 383 153.18 148.52 -66.43
C LYS A 383 153.52 148.44 -67.93
N GLN A 384 152.59 147.97 -68.77
CA GLN A 384 152.73 147.90 -70.23
C GLN A 384 152.78 149.28 -70.92
N ARG A 385 152.17 150.33 -70.35
CA ARG A 385 151.95 151.60 -71.06
C ARG A 385 153.17 152.54 -71.13
N LEU A 386 154.27 152.23 -70.43
CA LEU A 386 155.54 152.95 -70.55
C LEU A 386 156.70 152.16 -71.18
N ILE A 387 156.62 150.83 -71.30
CA ILE A 387 157.73 149.99 -71.79
C ILE A 387 157.33 149.05 -72.95
N THR A 388 156.25 149.36 -73.66
CA THR A 388 156.03 148.87 -75.03
C THR A 388 156.92 149.62 -76.04
N ASN A 389 158.23 149.57 -75.79
CA ASN A 389 159.31 150.11 -76.65
C ASN A 389 160.47 149.09 -76.83
N SER A 390 160.26 147.82 -76.44
CA SER A 390 161.21 146.70 -76.51
C SER A 390 160.47 145.35 -76.58
N LEU A 391 161.13 144.30 -77.08
CA LEU A 391 160.55 143.51 -78.19
C LEU A 391 161.11 142.07 -78.30
N GLY A 392 160.22 141.07 -78.50
CA GLY A 392 160.55 139.66 -78.81
C GLY A 392 160.29 138.66 -77.66
N GLY A 393 160.03 137.35 -77.89
CA GLY A 393 159.65 136.64 -79.14
C GLY A 393 159.75 135.08 -79.10
N VAL A 394 158.92 134.37 -79.91
CA VAL A 394 159.15 133.03 -80.57
C VAL A 394 158.75 131.66 -79.88
N LYS A 395 157.62 131.02 -80.36
CA LYS A 395 157.29 129.54 -80.56
C LYS A 395 157.06 128.54 -79.35
N THR A 396 156.50 127.29 -79.36
CA THR A 396 155.64 126.38 -80.24
C THR A 396 155.12 125.07 -79.51
N ASN A 397 154.24 124.24 -80.14
CA ASN A 397 153.95 122.75 -79.96
C ASN A 397 152.98 122.23 -78.82
N SER A 398 152.38 120.99 -78.82
CA SER A 398 151.92 119.98 -79.86
C SER A 398 151.24 118.67 -79.29
N LEU A 399 150.39 117.96 -80.10
CA LEU A 399 149.98 116.49 -80.08
C LEU A 399 148.81 115.94 -79.15
N PRO A 400 148.15 114.76 -79.42
CA PRO A 400 146.67 114.57 -79.24
C PRO A 400 146.03 113.15 -78.87
N ASN A 401 144.68 113.10 -78.79
CA ASN A 401 143.70 112.06 -79.32
C ASN A 401 143.09 110.87 -78.47
N ASN A 402 141.80 110.56 -78.80
CA ASN A 402 141.08 109.23 -78.87
C ASN A 402 139.98 108.80 -77.82
N ALA A 403 139.13 107.81 -78.19
CA ALA A 403 138.03 107.11 -77.46
C ALA A 403 138.16 105.55 -77.63
N PRO A 404 137.16 104.62 -77.51
CA PRO A 404 135.83 104.50 -76.83
C PRO A 404 135.63 103.12 -76.06
N GLN A 405 134.37 102.66 -75.79
CA GLN A 405 133.84 101.23 -75.75
C GLN A 405 133.11 100.65 -74.48
N PRO A 406 132.28 99.55 -74.62
CA PRO A 406 131.62 98.76 -73.54
C PRO A 406 132.07 97.25 -73.48
N VAL A 407 131.31 96.36 -72.77
CA VAL A 407 131.20 94.85 -72.83
C VAL A 407 131.60 94.02 -71.56
N VAL A 408 130.59 93.32 -70.98
CA VAL A 408 130.45 91.90 -70.45
C VAL A 408 131.59 91.14 -69.68
N VAL A 409 131.16 90.12 -68.89
CA VAL A 409 131.74 88.81 -68.41
C VAL A 409 132.35 88.58 -66.98
N ASP A 410 131.67 87.68 -66.22
CA ASP A 410 132.11 86.41 -65.55
C ASP A 410 132.68 86.25 -64.10
N VAL A 411 132.42 85.02 -63.58
CA VAL A 411 133.15 84.17 -62.57
C VAL A 411 133.00 84.34 -61.02
N ALA A 412 132.79 83.17 -60.35
CA ALA A 412 133.07 82.76 -58.93
C ALA A 412 132.27 83.39 -57.75
N GLU A 413 132.08 82.75 -56.57
CA GLU A 413 132.19 81.35 -56.06
C GLU A 413 131.37 81.18 -54.74
N GLU A 414 131.24 79.93 -54.24
CA GLU A 414 131.07 79.41 -52.84
C GLU A 414 130.56 80.30 -51.64
N THR A 415 129.92 79.82 -50.55
CA THR A 415 129.63 78.49 -49.92
C THR A 415 128.27 78.49 -49.17
N GLU A 416 127.73 77.29 -48.88
CA GLU A 416 126.72 76.92 -47.84
C GLU A 416 125.45 77.79 -47.66
#